data_AF-A0A8T0RU07-F1
#
_entry.id   AF-A0A8T0RU07-F1
#
_cell.length_a   1.000
_cell.length_b   1.000
_cell.length_c   1.000
_cell.angle_alpha   90.00
_cell.angle_beta   90.00
_cell.angle_gamma   90.00
#
_symmetry.space_group_name_H-M   'P 1'
#
loop_
_entity.id
_entity.type
_entity.pdbx_description
1 polymer ?
#
loop_
_entity_poly.entity_id
_entity_poly.type
_entity_poly.pdbx_seq_one_letter_code
_entity_poly.pdbx_strand_id
1 'polypeptide(L)'
;MVDSMKRIKDLSAELQDFKEASKLLIDLVDPVVVEATEERSLLSRLQEATQKLSTYVLSTVKSYVSTALGLVKAWHVDTDLAPLSSELPLDCSDEQFGQLMKDVQPVAKKIVDTVEQQG
;
A
#
# COMPACT_ATOMS: atom_id res chain seq x y z
N MET A 1 19.37 -39.02 10.89
CA MET A 1 17.95 -39.37 10.61
C MET A 1 17.00 -38.61 11.52
N VAL A 2 17.22 -38.63 12.85
CA VAL A 2 16.40 -37.88 13.83
C VAL A 2 16.36 -36.38 13.53
N ASP A 3 17.49 -35.76 13.21
CA ASP A 3 17.54 -34.32 12.88
C ASP A 3 16.76 -33.97 11.60
N SER A 4 16.79 -34.86 10.60
CA SER A 4 16.04 -34.70 9.36
C SER A 4 14.54 -34.76 9.61
N MET A 5 14.07 -35.69 10.46
CA MET A 5 12.66 -35.81 10.83
C MET A 5 12.17 -34.59 11.62
N LYS A 6 13.01 -34.06 12.52
CA LYS A 6 12.71 -32.83 13.25
C LYS A 6 12.53 -31.65 12.28
N ARG A 7 13.48 -31.44 11.37
CA ARG A 7 13.41 -30.39 10.35
C ARG A 7 12.16 -30.45 9.48
N ILE A 8 11.77 -31.66 9.02
CA ILE A 8 10.56 -31.84 8.21
C ILE A 8 9.31 -31.44 9.00
N LYS A 9 9.23 -31.79 10.28
CA LYS A 9 8.11 -31.44 11.13
C LYS A 9 8.01 -29.92 11.33
N ASP A 10 9.14 -29.28 11.60
CA ASP A 10 9.20 -27.82 11.81
C ASP A 10 8.78 -27.07 10.52
N LEU A 11 9.32 -27.46 9.36
CA LEU A 11 8.94 -26.91 8.05
C LEU A 11 7.45 -27.13 7.72
N SER A 12 6.89 -28.29 8.07
CA SER A 12 5.48 -28.58 7.83
C SER A 12 4.56 -27.69 8.67
N ALA A 13 4.96 -27.35 9.90
CA ALA A 13 4.20 -26.43 10.75
C ALA A 13 4.25 -25.00 10.16
N GLU A 14 5.44 -24.54 9.80
CA GLU A 14 5.63 -23.20 9.19
C GLU A 14 4.85 -23.03 7.87
N LEU A 15 4.80 -24.08 7.03
CA LEU A 15 4.00 -24.08 5.81
C LEU A 15 2.49 -24.00 6.08
N GLN A 16 2.03 -24.60 7.18
CA GLN A 16 0.62 -24.52 7.56
C GLN A 16 0.26 -23.11 8.05
N ASP A 17 1.10 -22.51 8.88
CA ASP A 17 0.92 -21.13 9.35
C ASP A 17 0.91 -20.14 8.16
N PHE A 18 1.86 -20.30 7.23
CA PHE A 18 1.91 -19.50 6.01
C PHE A 18 0.64 -19.64 5.16
N LYS A 19 0.12 -20.86 5.04
CA LYS A 19 -1.11 -21.14 4.29
C LYS A 19 -2.33 -20.46 4.91
N GLU A 20 -2.42 -20.42 6.23
CA GLU A 20 -3.50 -19.75 6.95
C GLU A 20 -3.42 -18.23 6.79
N ALA A 21 -2.23 -17.64 6.99
CA ALA A 21 -2.01 -16.22 6.79
C ALA A 21 -2.31 -15.77 5.34
N SER A 22 -1.91 -16.58 4.35
CA SER A 22 -2.16 -16.30 2.93
C SER A 22 -3.65 -16.26 2.60
N LYS A 23 -4.47 -17.14 3.21
CA LYS A 23 -5.93 -17.14 3.01
C LYS A 23 -6.57 -15.87 3.52
N LEU A 24 -6.17 -15.39 4.70
CA LEU A 24 -6.69 -14.14 5.26
C LEU A 24 -6.45 -12.94 4.32
N LEU A 25 -5.26 -12.86 3.70
CA LEU A 25 -4.95 -11.82 2.72
C LEU A 25 -5.78 -11.96 1.44
N ILE A 26 -5.98 -13.18 0.94
CA ILE A 26 -6.80 -13.42 -0.24
C ILE A 26 -8.25 -12.98 0.03
N ASP A 27 -8.81 -13.37 1.17
CA ASP A 27 -10.20 -13.07 1.54
C ASP A 27 -10.46 -11.57 1.74
N LEU A 28 -9.44 -10.79 2.15
CA LEU A 28 -9.54 -9.33 2.27
C LEU A 28 -9.69 -8.63 0.91
N VAL A 29 -9.11 -9.22 -0.14
CA VAL A 29 -8.92 -8.56 -1.44
C VAL A 29 -9.91 -9.08 -2.48
N ASP A 30 -10.40 -10.29 -2.27
CA ASP A 30 -11.32 -10.98 -3.15
C ASP A 30 -12.34 -11.76 -2.29
N PRO A 31 -13.32 -11.07 -1.69
CA PRO A 31 -14.38 -11.73 -0.95
C PRO A 31 -15.15 -12.58 -1.95
N VAL A 32 -15.11 -13.90 -1.78
CA VAL A 32 -15.67 -14.88 -2.72
C VAL A 32 -17.14 -14.55 -3.02
N VAL A 33 -17.38 -13.87 -4.14
CA VAL A 33 -18.68 -13.91 -4.81
C VAL A 33 -18.66 -15.23 -5.58
N VAL A 34 -19.53 -16.14 -5.15
CA VAL A 34 -19.62 -17.52 -5.63
C VAL A 34 -19.95 -17.53 -7.13
N GLU A 35 -18.96 -17.35 -7.97
CA GLU A 35 -19.02 -17.74 -9.37
C GLU A 35 -17.82 -18.63 -9.66
N ALA A 36 -18.14 -19.80 -10.22
CA ALA A 36 -17.26 -20.94 -10.36
C ALA A 36 -16.06 -20.62 -11.26
N THR A 37 -14.99 -20.08 -10.67
CA THR A 37 -13.68 -20.04 -11.32
C THR A 37 -12.89 -21.25 -10.89
N GLU A 38 -12.41 -21.98 -11.90
CA GLU A 38 -11.47 -23.10 -11.88
C GLU A 38 -10.57 -23.16 -10.64
N GLU A 39 -10.31 -24.36 -10.11
CA GLU A 39 -9.48 -24.63 -8.94
C GLU A 39 -8.04 -24.07 -9.08
N ARG A 40 -7.87 -22.75 -8.98
CA ARG A 40 -6.57 -22.09 -8.98
C ARG A 40 -5.86 -22.42 -7.67
N SER A 41 -4.58 -22.73 -7.78
CA SER A 41 -3.74 -22.98 -6.60
C SER A 41 -3.73 -21.76 -5.67
N LEU A 42 -3.54 -22.01 -4.37
CA LEU A 42 -3.38 -20.93 -3.38
C LEU A 42 -2.27 -19.95 -3.75
N LEU A 43 -1.20 -20.43 -4.39
CA LEU A 43 -0.11 -19.60 -4.85
C LEU A 43 -0.56 -18.59 -5.91
N SER A 44 -1.33 -19.03 -6.91
CA SER A 44 -1.85 -18.15 -7.96
C SER A 44 -2.80 -17.10 -7.38
N ARG A 45 -3.69 -17.50 -6.46
CA ARG A 45 -4.60 -16.58 -5.78
C ARG A 45 -3.85 -15.57 -4.90
N LEU A 46 -2.79 -15.99 -4.22
CA LEU A 46 -1.97 -15.10 -3.40
C LEU A 46 -1.22 -14.08 -4.25
N GLN A 47 -0.67 -14.49 -5.39
CA GLN A 47 -0.04 -13.58 -6.35
C GLN A 47 -1.04 -12.54 -6.86
N GLU A 48 -2.25 -12.98 -7.22
CA GLU A 48 -3.33 -12.09 -7.66
C GLU A 48 -3.77 -11.12 -6.56
N ALA A 49 -3.98 -11.60 -5.33
CA ALA A 49 -4.32 -10.75 -4.19
C ALA A 49 -3.25 -9.70 -3.91
N THR A 50 -1.97 -10.08 -3.99
CA THR A 50 -0.84 -9.14 -3.83
C THR A 50 -0.85 -8.07 -4.94
N GLN A 51 -1.12 -8.45 -6.18
CA GLN A 51 -1.22 -7.51 -7.31
C GLN A 51 -2.42 -6.56 -7.17
N LYS A 52 -3.58 -7.08 -6.74
CA LYS A 52 -4.79 -6.29 -6.47
C LYS A 52 -4.53 -5.29 -5.33
N LEU A 53 -3.89 -5.70 -4.24
CA LEU A 53 -3.48 -4.81 -3.14
C LEU A 53 -2.53 -3.72 -3.63
N SER A 54 -1.50 -4.08 -4.39
CA SER A 54 -0.56 -3.11 -4.96
C SER A 54 -1.30 -2.06 -5.81
N THR A 55 -2.22 -2.52 -6.67
CA THR A 55 -3.03 -1.65 -7.51
C THR A 55 -3.94 -0.73 -6.68
N TYR A 56 -4.59 -1.27 -5.65
CA TYR A 56 -5.45 -0.51 -4.74
C TYR A 56 -4.67 0.53 -3.94
N VAL A 57 -3.51 0.18 -3.41
CA VAL A 57 -2.64 1.11 -2.69
C VAL A 57 -2.17 2.22 -3.62
N LEU A 58 -1.70 1.89 -4.82
CA LEU A 58 -1.24 2.88 -5.79
C LEU A 58 -2.37 3.82 -6.24
N SER A 59 -3.58 3.30 -6.48
CA SER A 59 -4.73 4.13 -6.84
C SER A 59 -5.15 5.06 -5.70
N THR A 60 -5.13 4.55 -4.48
CA THR A 60 -5.43 5.32 -3.26
C THR A 60 -4.41 6.44 -3.06
N VAL A 61 -3.11 6.14 -3.14
CA VAL A 61 -2.03 7.13 -3.06
C VAL A 61 -2.21 8.19 -4.15
N LYS A 62 -2.48 7.79 -5.40
CA LYS A 62 -2.72 8.73 -6.50
C LYS A 62 -3.89 9.67 -6.20
N SER A 63 -4.98 9.16 -5.64
CA SER A 63 -6.16 9.94 -5.27
C SER A 63 -5.83 10.99 -4.20
N TYR A 64 -5.15 10.58 -3.13
CA TYR A 64 -4.73 11.49 -2.05
C TYR A 64 -3.74 12.54 -2.52
N VAL A 65 -2.72 12.17 -3.32
CA VAL A 65 -1.77 13.12 -3.91
C VAL A 65 -2.49 14.11 -4.82
N SER A 66 -3.40 13.64 -5.67
CA SER A 66 -4.18 14.52 -6.56
C SER A 66 -5.05 15.49 -5.77
N THR A 67 -5.66 15.03 -4.68
CA THR A 67 -6.49 15.86 -3.79
C THR A 67 -5.64 16.93 -3.10
N ALA A 68 -4.49 16.56 -2.53
CA ALA A 68 -3.59 17.51 -1.87
C ALA A 68 -3.06 18.57 -2.86
N LEU A 69 -2.63 18.16 -4.06
CA LEU A 69 -2.18 19.08 -5.11
C LEU A 69 -3.32 19.98 -5.62
N GLY A 70 -4.54 19.46 -5.70
CA GLY A 70 -5.73 20.23 -6.02
C GLY A 70 -6.01 21.34 -5.00
N LEU A 71 -5.84 21.06 -3.70
CA LEU A 71 -5.95 22.05 -2.63
C LEU A 71 -4.88 23.15 -2.77
N VAL A 72 -3.63 22.77 -3.05
CA VAL A 72 -2.55 23.75 -3.31
C VAL A 72 -2.91 24.66 -4.49
N LYS A 73 -3.39 24.08 -5.59
CA LYS A 73 -3.84 24.83 -6.78
C LYS A 73 -5.02 25.75 -6.51
N ALA A 74 -5.94 25.36 -5.63
CA ALA A 74 -7.09 26.19 -5.26
C ALA A 74 -6.68 27.46 -4.51
N TRP A 75 -5.58 27.41 -3.74
CA TRP A 75 -5.05 28.56 -2.99
C TRP A 75 -4.03 29.38 -3.80
N HIS A 76 -3.28 28.70 -4.67
CA HIS A 76 -2.25 29.30 -5.51
C HIS A 76 -2.43 28.85 -6.97
N VAL A 77 -3.34 29.54 -7.67
CA VAL A 77 -3.75 29.17 -9.03
C VAL A 77 -2.57 29.15 -10.00
N ASP A 78 -1.63 30.08 -9.85
CA ASP A 78 -0.49 30.25 -10.75
C ASP A 78 0.72 29.34 -10.43
N THR A 79 0.65 28.52 -9.37
CA THR A 79 1.78 27.65 -9.00
C THR A 79 2.02 26.58 -10.06
N ASP A 80 3.22 26.51 -10.63
CA ASP A 80 3.59 25.37 -11.47
C ASP A 80 3.88 24.15 -10.60
N LEU A 81 3.14 23.06 -10.83
CA LEU A 81 3.32 21.80 -10.11
C LEU A 81 4.22 20.81 -10.87
N ALA A 82 4.61 21.12 -12.11
CA ALA A 82 5.47 20.25 -12.91
C ALA A 82 6.80 19.87 -12.21
N PRO A 83 7.46 20.77 -11.45
CA PRO A 83 8.69 20.43 -10.75
C PRO A 83 8.53 19.28 -9.73
N LEU A 84 7.33 19.07 -9.16
CA LEU A 84 7.07 18.01 -8.18
C LEU A 84 7.06 16.60 -8.77
N SER A 85 7.04 16.48 -10.11
CA SER A 85 7.14 15.19 -10.81
C SER A 85 8.58 14.72 -11.00
N SER A 86 9.55 15.60 -10.73
CA SER A 86 10.99 15.32 -10.82
C SER A 86 11.54 14.85 -9.47
N GLU A 87 12.79 14.39 -9.45
CA GLU A 87 13.47 14.03 -8.21
C GLU A 87 13.54 15.22 -7.24
N LEU A 88 13.80 14.94 -5.96
CA LEU A 88 14.00 15.97 -4.95
C LEU A 88 15.00 17.02 -5.45
N PRO A 89 14.80 18.31 -5.10
CA PRO A 89 15.77 19.34 -5.42
C PRO A 89 17.19 18.91 -4.99
N LEU A 90 18.17 19.05 -5.89
CA LEU A 90 19.56 18.61 -5.70
C LEU A 90 20.22 19.19 -4.43
N ASP A 91 19.65 20.25 -3.87
CA ASP A 91 20.09 20.97 -2.69
C ASP A 91 19.40 20.54 -1.39
N CYS A 92 18.49 19.56 -1.42
CA CYS A 92 17.80 19.05 -0.24
C CYS A 92 18.47 17.76 0.28
N SER A 93 19.07 17.82 1.46
CA SER A 93 19.56 16.62 2.16
C SER A 93 18.40 15.83 2.79
N ASP A 94 18.63 14.54 3.06
CA ASP A 94 17.65 13.68 3.74
C ASP A 94 17.21 14.25 5.10
N GLU A 95 18.12 14.88 5.85
CA GLU A 95 17.80 15.52 7.14
C GLU A 95 16.92 16.76 6.95
N GLN A 96 17.20 17.57 5.93
CA GLN A 96 16.40 18.75 5.61
C GLN A 96 15.00 18.34 5.16
N PHE A 97 14.90 17.33 4.28
CA PHE A 97 13.63 16.76 3.86
C PHE A 97 12.87 16.17 5.05
N GLY A 98 13.56 15.45 5.94
CA GLY A 98 12.98 14.90 7.17
C GLY A 98 12.41 15.98 8.10
N GLN A 99 13.04 17.15 8.17
CA GLN A 99 12.50 18.27 8.94
C GLN A 99 11.27 18.89 8.27
N LEU A 100 11.31 19.11 6.94
CA LEU A 100 10.16 19.56 6.17
C LEU A 100 8.96 18.62 6.35
N MET A 101 9.21 17.30 6.36
CA MET A 101 8.18 16.28 6.58
C MET A 101 7.51 16.40 7.95
N LYS A 102 8.27 16.69 9.02
CA LYS A 102 7.70 16.92 10.35
C LYS A 102 6.80 18.14 10.40
N ASP A 103 7.17 19.20 9.68
CA ASP A 103 6.41 20.45 9.66
C ASP A 103 5.08 20.29 8.90
N VAL A 104 5.06 19.50 7.82
CA VAL A 104 3.84 19.25 7.02
C VAL A 104 2.95 18.15 7.58
N GLN A 105 3.49 17.21 8.38
CA GLN A 105 2.75 16.08 8.96
C GLN A 105 1.43 16.48 9.67
N PRO A 106 1.40 17.48 10.58
CA PRO A 106 0.15 17.87 11.25
C PRO A 106 -0.89 18.44 10.28
N VAL A 107 -0.45 19.14 9.23
CA VAL A 107 -1.33 19.69 8.20
C VAL A 107 -1.89 18.57 7.32
N ALA A 108 -1.03 17.63 6.89
CA ALA A 108 -1.43 16.46 6.11
C ALA A 108 -2.48 15.63 6.85
N LYS A 109 -2.28 15.39 8.16
CA LYS A 109 -3.26 14.69 8.99
C LYS A 109 -4.64 15.38 8.95
N LYS A 110 -4.66 16.70 9.16
CA LYS A 110 -5.91 17.47 9.17
C LYS A 110 -6.62 17.45 7.80
N ILE A 111 -5.86 17.48 6.71
CA ILE A 111 -6.41 17.37 5.35
C ILE A 111 -7.06 15.99 5.16
N VAL A 112 -6.39 14.90 5.52
CA VAL A 112 -6.94 13.54 5.43
C VAL A 112 -8.20 13.42 6.27
N ASP A 113 -8.15 13.83 7.54
CA ASP A 113 -9.31 13.79 8.45
C ASP A 113 -10.51 14.58 7.86
N THR A 114 -10.28 15.67 7.11
CA THR A 114 -11.33 16.46 6.46
C THR A 114 -11.88 15.79 5.21
N VAL A 115 -11.02 15.18 4.39
CA VAL A 115 -11.40 14.48 3.16
C VAL A 115 -12.21 13.22 3.50
N GLU A 116 -11.80 12.46 4.52
CA GLU A 116 -12.52 11.28 5.00
C GLU A 116 -13.92 11.61 5.57
N GLN A 117 -14.15 12.85 6.03
CA GLN A 117 -15.46 13.31 6.50
C GLN A 117 -16.40 13.75 5.36
N GLN A 118 -15.88 13.94 4.14
CA GLN A 118 -16.63 14.42 2.98
C GLN A 118 -16.95 13.32 1.95
N GLY A 119 -16.28 12.17 2.04
CA GLY A 119 -16.54 10.97 1.23
C GLY A 119 -17.48 10.00 1.92
#